data_AF-A0A101JCX0-F1
#
_entry.id   AF-A0A101JCX0-F1
#
_cell.length_a   1.000
_cell.length_b   1.000
_cell.length_c   1.000
_cell.angle_alpha   90.00
_cell.angle_beta   90.00
_cell.angle_gamma   90.00
#
_symmetry.space_group_name_H-M   'P 1'
#
loop_
_entity.id
_entity.type
_entity.pdbx_description
1 polymer ?
#
loop_
_entity_poly.entity_id
_entity_poly.type
_entity_poly.pdbx_seq_one_letter_code
_entity_poly.pdbx_strand_id
1 'polypeptide(L)'
;MSAPDELRLLPWTAPDGKPCYLSTDSDRSRLSLLADDIEAAQLDSGEQVLHGARAVLADAKAGERAVRFALTRTVESLTDVLRIAASRGQRLP
;
A
#
# COMPACT_ATOMS: atom_id res chain seq x y z
N MET A 1 20.97 -24.52 -8.98
CA MET A 1 20.00 -24.45 -7.87
C MET A 1 20.15 -23.07 -7.29
N SER A 2 19.38 -22.10 -7.81
CA SER A 2 19.39 -20.74 -7.26
C SER A 2 19.01 -20.80 -5.78
N ALA A 3 19.57 -19.87 -4.99
CA ALA A 3 19.24 -19.70 -3.58
C ALA A 3 17.71 -19.59 -3.39
N PRO A 4 17.16 -19.77 -2.18
CA PRO A 4 15.78 -19.39 -1.90
C PRO A 4 15.64 -17.87 -2.08
N ASP A 5 15.54 -17.42 -3.34
CA ASP A 5 15.32 -16.04 -3.73
C ASP A 5 14.00 -15.59 -3.13
N GLU A 6 14.09 -14.47 -2.43
CA GLU A 6 13.11 -13.93 -1.51
C GLU A 6 11.74 -13.79 -2.17
N LEU A 7 10.75 -14.45 -1.60
CA LEU A 7 9.36 -14.27 -1.99
C LEU A 7 8.98 -12.80 -1.87
N ARG A 8 8.67 -12.14 -3.00
CA ARG A 8 8.24 -10.74 -3.00
C ARG A 8 6.83 -10.63 -2.44
N LEU A 9 6.67 -9.89 -1.34
CA LEU A 9 5.35 -9.49 -0.85
C LEU A 9 4.65 -8.58 -1.87
N LEU A 10 3.44 -8.94 -2.30
CA LEU A 10 2.65 -8.16 -3.26
C LEU A 10 1.82 -7.06 -2.56
N PRO A 11 1.52 -5.94 -3.25
CA PRO A 11 0.77 -4.82 -2.68
C PRO A 11 -0.74 -5.08 -2.51
N TRP A 12 -1.23 -6.24 -2.98
CA TRP A 12 -2.61 -6.70 -2.80
C TRP A 12 -2.67 -7.97 -1.95
N THR A 13 -3.86 -8.23 -1.41
CA THR A 13 -4.18 -9.46 -0.67
C THR A 13 -4.95 -10.45 -1.53
N ALA A 14 -5.00 -11.69 -1.08
CA ALA A 14 -5.95 -12.67 -1.57
C ALA A 14 -7.39 -12.24 -1.21
N PRO A 15 -8.42 -12.81 -1.85
CA PRO A 15 -9.81 -12.52 -1.53
C PRO A 15 -10.19 -12.78 -0.06
N ASP A 16 -9.46 -13.66 0.63
CA ASP A 16 -9.63 -13.94 2.07
C ASP A 16 -8.83 -13.00 2.99
N GLY A 17 -8.20 -11.97 2.42
CA GLY A 17 -7.42 -10.97 3.15
C GLY A 17 -5.99 -11.39 3.49
N LYS A 18 -5.54 -12.58 3.09
CA LYS A 18 -4.16 -13.02 3.39
C LYS A 18 -3.12 -12.31 2.51
N PRO A 19 -1.90 -12.07 3.02
CA PRO A 19 -0.79 -11.56 2.21
C PRO A 19 -0.50 -12.48 1.02
N CYS A 20 -0.25 -11.90 -0.15
CA CYS A 20 0.17 -12.63 -1.34
C CYS A 20 1.67 -12.47 -1.58
N TYR A 21 2.31 -13.54 -2.04
CA TYR A 21 3.74 -13.55 -2.34
C TYR A 21 3.98 -14.01 -3.77
N LEU A 22 4.97 -13.41 -4.42
CA LEU A 22 5.44 -13.76 -5.75
C LEU A 22 6.81 -14.43 -5.65
N SER A 23 6.90 -15.66 -6.17
CA SER A 23 8.16 -16.34 -6.46
C SER A 23 8.50 -16.06 -7.93
N THR A 24 9.63 -15.41 -8.19
CA THR A 24 10.07 -15.08 -9.55
C THR A 24 11.59 -14.99 -9.61
N ASP A 25 12.18 -15.45 -10.71
CA ASP A 25 13.63 -15.38 -10.96
C ASP A 25 14.10 -13.97 -11.37
N SER A 26 13.19 -13.00 -11.49
CA SER A 26 13.52 -11.64 -11.91
C SER A 26 12.54 -10.60 -11.39
N ASP A 27 13.08 -9.53 -10.78
CA ASP A 27 12.35 -8.32 -10.41
C ASP A 27 11.75 -7.57 -11.61
N ARG A 28 12.09 -7.94 -12.84
CA ARG A 28 11.49 -7.39 -14.07
C ARG A 28 10.43 -8.30 -14.69
N SER A 29 9.99 -9.34 -13.97
CA SER A 29 8.86 -10.15 -14.42
C SER A 29 7.59 -9.31 -14.53
N ARG A 30 6.66 -9.74 -15.38
CA ARG A 30 5.41 -9.00 -15.63
C ARG A 30 4.61 -8.73 -14.35
N LEU A 31 4.60 -9.68 -13.41
CA LEU A 31 3.91 -9.51 -12.13
C LEU A 31 4.67 -8.58 -11.17
N SER A 32 6.01 -8.55 -11.24
CA SER A 32 6.83 -7.62 -10.48
C SER A 32 6.60 -6.18 -10.95
N LEU A 33 6.56 -5.94 -12.25
CA LEU A 33 6.24 -4.63 -12.83
C LEU A 33 4.81 -4.19 -12.49
N LEU A 34 3.83 -5.11 -12.56
CA LEU A 34 2.47 -4.82 -12.12
C LEU A 34 2.40 -4.47 -10.62
N ALA A 35 3.22 -5.14 -9.80
CA ALA A 35 3.33 -4.79 -8.39
C ALA A 35 3.89 -3.38 -8.21
N ASP A 36 4.92 -2.99 -8.96
CA ASP A 36 5.47 -1.63 -8.91
C ASP A 36 4.43 -0.57 -9.32
N ASP A 37 3.65 -0.82 -10.37
CA ASP A 37 2.57 0.07 -10.83
C ASP A 37 1.48 0.24 -9.77
N ILE A 38 1.08 -0.86 -9.11
CA ILE A 38 0.05 -0.81 -8.05
C ILE A 38 0.60 -0.14 -6.80
N GLU A 39 1.85 -0.39 -6.41
CA GLU A 39 2.50 0.34 -5.32
C GLU A 39 2.46 1.85 -5.59
N ALA A 40 2.80 2.29 -6.80
CA ALA A 40 2.76 3.70 -7.19
C ALA A 40 1.33 4.28 -7.10
N ALA A 41 0.33 3.59 -7.66
CA ALA A 41 -1.06 4.03 -7.62
C ALA A 41 -1.62 4.13 -6.18
N GLN A 42 -1.24 3.20 -5.30
CA GLN A 42 -1.61 3.23 -3.88
C GLN A 42 -0.95 4.39 -3.14
N LEU A 43 0.31 4.70 -3.43
CA LEU A 43 1.00 5.87 -2.86
C LEU A 43 0.33 7.17 -3.29
N ASP A 44 0.00 7.33 -4.57
CA ASP A 44 -0.72 8.49 -5.09
C ASP A 44 -2.10 8.64 -4.43
N SER A 45 -2.82 7.53 -4.25
CA SER A 45 -4.09 7.52 -3.51
C SER A 45 -3.90 7.94 -2.05
N GLY A 46 -2.83 7.48 -1.39
CA GLY A 46 -2.46 7.86 -0.04
C GLY A 46 -2.19 9.36 0.11
N GLU A 47 -1.53 9.99 -0.87
CA GLU A 47 -1.32 11.44 -0.89
C GLU A 47 -2.65 12.20 -0.96
N GLN A 48 -3.59 11.76 -1.80
CA GLN A 48 -4.92 12.37 -1.91
C GLN A 48 -5.72 12.22 -0.61
N VAL A 49 -5.66 11.04 0.03
CA VAL A 49 -6.31 10.80 1.31
C VAL A 49 -5.70 11.68 2.41
N LEU A 50 -4.37 11.81 2.44
CA LEU A 50 -3.69 12.69 3.39
C LEU A 50 -4.10 14.16 3.19
N HIS A 51 -4.20 14.63 1.95
CA HIS A 51 -4.68 15.97 1.65
C HIS A 51 -6.11 16.18 2.14
N GLY A 52 -7.03 15.26 1.82
CA GLY A 52 -8.42 15.31 2.26
C GLY A 52 -8.57 15.28 3.79
N ALA A 53 -7.81 14.42 4.47
CA ALA A 53 -7.81 14.34 5.93
C ALA A 53 -7.33 15.65 6.57
N ARG A 54 -6.28 16.28 6.02
CA ARG A 54 -5.80 17.60 6.48
C ARG A 54 -6.86 18.68 6.28
N ALA A 55 -7.59 18.66 5.17
CA ALA A 55 -8.68 19.60 4.92
C ALA A 55 -9.83 19.44 5.94
N VAL A 56 -10.22 18.20 6.26
CA VAL A 56 -11.23 17.91 7.29
C VAL A 56 -10.78 18.38 8.67
N LEU A 57 -9.51 18.17 9.03
CA LEU A 57 -8.97 18.63 10.31
C LEU A 57 -8.84 20.15 10.41
N ALA A 58 -8.68 20.85 9.28
CA ALA A 58 -8.59 22.31 9.23
C ALA A 58 -9.98 22.98 9.37
N ASP A 59 -11.06 22.29 9.04
CA ASP A 59 -12.42 22.80 9.20
C ASP A 59 -12.94 22.56 10.62
N ALA A 60 -12.94 23.61 11.44
CA ALA A 60 -13.48 23.56 12.82
C ALA A 60 -14.98 23.23 12.89
N LYS A 61 -15.71 23.30 11.77
CA LYS A 61 -17.13 22.92 11.68
C LYS A 61 -17.33 21.48 11.20
N ALA A 62 -16.26 20.76 10.88
CA ALA A 62 -16.35 19.37 10.45
C ALA A 62 -17.03 18.52 11.54
N GLY A 63 -18.14 17.89 11.18
CA GLY A 63 -18.88 17.02 12.09
C GLY A 63 -18.25 15.63 12.24
N GLU A 64 -18.71 14.88 13.24
CA GLU A 64 -18.21 13.53 13.57
C GLU A 64 -18.17 12.59 12.35
N ARG A 65 -19.18 12.64 11.47
CA ARG A 65 -19.23 11.80 10.27
C ARG A 65 -18.08 12.08 9.30
N ALA A 66 -17.73 13.35 9.09
CA ALA A 66 -16.64 13.74 8.20
C ALA A 66 -15.29 13.30 8.79
N VAL A 67 -15.09 13.51 10.10
CA VAL A 67 -13.88 13.09 10.82
C VAL A 67 -13.72 11.57 10.79
N ARG A 68 -14.79 10.81 11.08
CA ARG A 68 -14.78 9.35 11.05
C ARG A 68 -14.47 8.82 9.65
N PHE A 69 -15.09 9.40 8.62
CA PHE A 69 -14.80 9.03 7.24
C PHE A 69 -13.34 9.28 6.88
N ALA A 70 -12.80 10.47 7.17
CA ALA A 70 -11.40 10.80 6.92
C ALA A 70 -10.44 9.84 7.65
N LEU A 71 -10.72 9.52 8.92
CA LEU A 71 -9.91 8.59 9.70
C LEU A 71 -9.96 7.17 9.12
N THR A 72 -11.15 6.68 8.73
CA THR A 72 -11.28 5.37 8.08
C THR A 72 -10.43 5.29 6.81
N ARG A 73 -10.53 6.29 5.91
CA ARG A 73 -9.72 6.33 4.69
C ARG A 73 -8.22 6.42 5.00
N THR A 74 -7.85 7.18 6.03
CA THR A 74 -6.46 7.29 6.47
C THR A 74 -5.91 5.94 6.94
N VAL A 75 -6.68 5.16 7.70
CA VAL A 75 -6.28 3.82 8.17
C VAL A 75 -6.11 2.85 7.02
N GLU A 76 -7.02 2.88 6.03
CA GLU A 76 -6.92 2.06 4.81
C GLU A 76 -5.63 2.38 4.04
N SER A 77 -5.41 3.66 3.70
CA SER A 77 -4.19 4.07 2.99
C SER A 77 -2.90 3.83 3.77
N LEU A 78 -2.91 4.03 5.09
CA LEU A 78 -1.73 3.75 5.93
C LEU A 78 -1.40 2.26 5.94
N THR A 79 -2.41 1.39 5.93
CA THR A 79 -2.21 -0.06 5.84
C THR A 79 -1.49 -0.43 4.55
N ASP A 80 -1.90 0.15 3.42
CA ASP A 80 -1.26 -0.06 2.13
C ASP A 80 0.19 0.47 2.13
N VAL A 81 0.41 1.70 2.62
CA VAL A 81 1.76 2.30 2.71
C VAL A 81 2.71 1.43 3.55
N LEU A 82 2.25 0.91 4.70
CA LEU A 82 3.07 0.04 5.54
C LEU A 82 3.41 -1.29 4.86
N ARG A 83 2.47 -1.86 4.09
CA ARG A 83 2.72 -3.06 3.27
C ARG A 83 3.78 -2.79 2.20
N ILE A 84 3.66 -1.67 1.48
CA ILE A 84 4.63 -1.26 0.46
C ILE A 84 6.02 -1.06 1.09
N ALA A 85 6.09 -0.38 2.23
CA ALA A 85 7.34 -0.15 2.94
C ALA A 85 8.01 -1.47 3.38
N ALA A 86 7.24 -2.42 3.92
CA ALA A 86 7.74 -3.74 4.28
C ALA A 86 8.24 -4.52 3.04
N SER A 87 7.44 -4.50 1.97
CA SER A 87 7.77 -5.16 0.69
C SER A 87 9.05 -4.61 0.07
N ARG A 88 9.21 -3.28 0.02
CA ARG A 88 10.43 -2.62 -0.47
C ARG A 88 11.63 -2.87 0.43
N GLY A 89 11.44 -2.83 1.76
CA GLY A 89 12.49 -3.08 2.73
C GLY A 89 13.09 -4.48 2.64
N GLN A 90 12.28 -5.49 2.30
CA GLN A 90 12.75 -6.86 2.03
C GLN A 90 13.59 -6.98 0.75
N ARG A 91 13.52 -6.02 -0.17
CA ARG A 91 14.28 -6.03 -1.45
C ARG A 91 15.54 -5.16 -1.40
N LEU A 92 15.92 -4.63 -0.25
CA LEU A 92 17.13 -3.82 -0.08
C LEU A 92 18.36 -4.73 0.15
N PRO A 93 19.53 -4.41 -0.43
CA PRO A 93 20.76 -5.19 -0.28
C PRO A 93 21.43 -5.06 1.09
#